data_AF-A0A8S3UUQ4-F1
#
_entry.id   AF-A0A8S3UUQ4-F1
#
_cell.length_a   1.000
_cell.length_b   1.000
_cell.length_c   1.000
_cell.angle_alpha   90.00
_cell.angle_beta   90.00
_cell.angle_gamma   90.00
#
_symmetry.space_group_name_H-M   'P 1'
#
loop_
_entity.id
_entity.type
_entity.pdbx_description
1 polymer ?
#
loop_
_entity_poly.entity_id
_entity_poly.type
_entity_poly.pdbx_seq_one_letter_code
_entity_poly.pdbx_strand_id
1 'polypeptide(L)'
;MLSFKSLTIPKIQLYLRDRGIVANGYKQKDLASLAEAVEKLNIPYDPNFLADDVDSTIQDRLRRAGCSFSDPFTIGGYDEDFSGIPDFSLYDIFNYLLLQRSDYDKRKLKAYKSAEDYRLFYDGHVQELKVNYLKVNSSVCVFIGKVRPTQRAKTLTGKMNYQCWFVVDKTLGDVKAAYCECPGGADGACRHVAACLYELEAFEKKSVTDGPCQWKKRKREHDEPVEVERMKIIKPRRMEACVSSADHVVSSFDPRQMVDRAAEDEKIKQFASKLAQINPEARALEFLPHEPVDVAKMDYSEAIQDLTIPTKAKYFKDKYVCLIDNEEDIVDKFMASLSFSSDDVKLISRATQGQSSNNLWFTMRKGLITASNFQAIMNNEDPDHICSRIIGSESLSVKNKFQELALDWGRRKESKARNLYQTAHGLKRNKCITETGLVVNPKYPCIGCSPDGVITCKCHESKVIEIKCPFSLRNKSAKSVLHMKTNSDGYIDFSSQYYCQVQGQMGIMEMKKCDLVFYTKHGIEHVEVNFDEEFFNRMLVKLQNFFTDYIAPFLLEIVSKENL
;
A
#
# COMPACT_ATOMS: atom_id res chain seq x y z
N MET A 1 -5.42 0.76 -44.60
CA MET A 1 -5.81 1.94 -43.80
C MET A 1 -6.85 2.71 -44.57
N LEU A 2 -8.09 2.73 -44.06
CA LEU A 2 -9.12 3.60 -44.58
C LEU A 2 -8.71 5.05 -44.28
N SER A 3 -8.66 5.92 -45.28
CA SER A 3 -8.42 7.34 -45.03
C SER A 3 -9.71 7.96 -44.48
N PHE A 4 -9.79 8.16 -43.16
CA PHE A 4 -10.98 8.79 -42.54
C PHE A 4 -11.20 10.22 -43.03
N LYS A 5 -10.18 10.86 -43.60
CA LYS A 5 -10.25 12.19 -44.24
C LYS A 5 -11.11 12.22 -45.50
N SER A 6 -11.34 11.09 -46.16
CA SER A 6 -12.22 11.01 -47.35
C SER A 6 -13.66 10.57 -47.03
N LEU A 7 -13.96 10.26 -45.77
CA LEU A 7 -15.29 9.83 -45.34
C LEU A 7 -16.18 11.02 -44.97
N THR A 8 -17.49 10.85 -45.18
CA THR A 8 -18.49 11.84 -44.77
C THR A 8 -18.68 11.83 -43.25
N ILE A 9 -19.04 12.98 -42.67
CA ILE A 9 -19.29 13.13 -41.23
C ILE A 9 -20.18 12.00 -40.65
N PRO A 10 -21.32 11.62 -41.28
CA PRO A 10 -22.16 10.54 -40.76
C PRO A 10 -21.47 9.18 -40.71
N LYS A 11 -20.61 8.86 -41.68
CA LYS A 11 -19.87 7.59 -41.71
C LYS A 11 -18.81 7.52 -40.61
N ILE A 12 -18.13 8.63 -40.34
CA ILE A 12 -17.14 8.70 -39.26
C ILE A 12 -17.83 8.65 -37.90
N GLN A 13 -18.96 9.35 -37.74
CA GLN A 13 -19.77 9.29 -36.53
C GLN A 13 -20.34 7.89 -36.27
N LEU A 14 -20.73 7.16 -37.31
CA LEU A 14 -21.16 5.77 -37.19
C LEU A 14 -19.99 4.88 -36.72
N TYR A 15 -18.83 4.99 -37.38
CA TYR A 15 -17.62 4.23 -36.99
C TYR A 15 -17.20 4.43 -35.52
N LEU A 16 -17.30 5.66 -35.03
CA LEU A 16 -17.02 6.02 -33.63
C LEU A 16 -18.10 5.51 -32.67
N ARG A 17 -19.38 5.66 -33.06
CA ARG A 17 -20.53 5.21 -32.25
C ARG A 17 -20.53 3.70 -32.07
N ASP A 18 -20.23 2.97 -33.13
CA ASP A 18 -20.10 1.52 -33.13
C ASP A 18 -18.97 1.04 -32.19
N ARG A 19 -18.09 1.94 -31.75
CA ARG A 19 -17.01 1.69 -30.77
C ARG A 19 -17.23 2.42 -29.44
N GLY A 20 -18.48 2.78 -29.14
CA GLY A 20 -18.89 3.38 -27.87
C GLY A 20 -18.53 4.85 -27.69
N ILE A 21 -18.09 5.55 -28.74
CA ILE A 21 -17.64 6.95 -28.67
C ILE A 21 -18.70 7.88 -29.23
N VAL A 22 -19.17 8.81 -28.40
CA VAL A 22 -20.16 9.83 -28.79
C VAL A 22 -19.44 11.11 -29.20
N ALA A 23 -19.49 11.45 -30.50
CA ALA A 23 -18.82 12.63 -31.06
C ALA A 23 -19.82 13.52 -31.85
N ASN A 24 -20.69 14.22 -31.11
CA ASN A 24 -21.68 15.14 -31.68
C ASN A 24 -21.08 16.56 -31.81
N GLY A 25 -21.34 17.25 -32.93
CA GLY A 25 -20.96 18.66 -33.11
C GLY A 25 -19.51 18.93 -33.55
N TYR A 26 -18.70 17.90 -33.76
CA TYR A 26 -17.32 18.04 -34.23
C TYR A 26 -17.24 18.26 -35.75
N LYS A 27 -16.22 19.01 -36.20
CA LYS A 27 -15.93 19.21 -37.62
C LYS A 27 -15.32 17.95 -38.22
N GLN A 28 -15.46 17.75 -39.54
CA GLN A 28 -14.98 16.55 -40.24
C GLN A 28 -13.50 16.24 -39.96
N LYS A 29 -12.64 17.27 -39.90
CA LYS A 29 -11.20 17.10 -39.62
C LYS A 29 -10.96 16.50 -38.24
N ASP A 30 -11.66 17.00 -37.23
CA ASP A 30 -11.52 16.54 -35.85
C ASP A 30 -12.09 15.13 -35.66
N LEU A 31 -13.22 14.84 -36.31
CA LEU A 31 -13.80 13.49 -36.36
C LEU A 31 -12.87 12.49 -37.04
N ALA A 32 -12.21 12.86 -38.13
CA ALA A 32 -11.26 12.00 -38.82
C ALA A 32 -10.03 11.71 -37.95
N SER A 33 -9.48 12.71 -37.27
CA SER A 33 -8.38 12.52 -36.31
C SER A 33 -8.79 11.64 -35.12
N LEU A 34 -10.02 11.80 -34.62
CA LEU A 34 -10.56 10.95 -33.58
C LEU A 34 -10.71 9.49 -34.05
N ALA A 35 -11.23 9.27 -35.27
CA ALA A 35 -11.34 7.94 -35.84
C ALA A 35 -9.98 7.28 -36.12
N GLU A 36 -8.98 8.05 -36.57
CA GLU A 36 -7.59 7.57 -36.70
C GLU A 36 -7.00 7.15 -35.34
N ALA A 37 -7.27 7.90 -34.27
CA ALA A 37 -6.84 7.53 -32.92
C ALA A 37 -7.54 6.25 -32.43
N VAL A 38 -8.83 6.12 -32.69
CA VAL A 38 -9.63 4.91 -32.35
C VAL A 38 -9.14 3.68 -33.11
N GLU A 39 -8.78 3.81 -34.39
CA GLU A 39 -8.18 2.74 -35.18
C GLU A 39 -6.80 2.33 -34.62
N LYS A 40 -5.96 3.32 -34.25
CA LYS A 40 -4.65 3.06 -33.63
C LYS A 40 -4.73 2.36 -32.28
N LEU A 41 -5.72 2.73 -31.46
CA LEU A 41 -5.97 2.11 -30.16
C LEU A 41 -6.65 0.74 -30.27
N ASN A 42 -7.04 0.32 -31.49
CA ASN A 42 -7.72 -0.93 -31.76
C ASN A 42 -8.95 -1.15 -30.87
N ILE A 43 -9.75 -0.09 -30.67
CA ILE A 43 -10.93 -0.14 -29.80
C ILE A 43 -11.93 -1.13 -30.39
N PRO A 44 -12.42 -2.09 -29.59
CA PRO A 44 -13.33 -3.14 -30.06
C PRO A 44 -14.64 -2.54 -30.57
N TYR A 45 -15.18 -3.17 -31.60
CA TYR A 45 -16.55 -2.92 -32.08
C TYR A 45 -17.54 -3.41 -31.02
N ASP A 46 -18.61 -2.64 -30.81
CA ASP A 46 -19.64 -2.85 -29.80
C ASP A 46 -19.07 -3.17 -28.40
N PRO A 47 -18.30 -2.24 -27.80
CA PRO A 47 -17.64 -2.49 -26.51
C PRO A 47 -18.62 -2.71 -25.35
N ASN A 48 -19.89 -2.37 -25.55
CA ASN A 48 -20.96 -2.52 -24.57
C ASN A 48 -21.88 -3.70 -24.88
N PHE A 49 -21.58 -4.50 -25.91
CA PHE A 49 -22.34 -5.68 -26.33
C PHE A 49 -23.84 -5.38 -26.52
N LEU A 50 -24.18 -4.20 -27.04
CA LEU A 50 -25.57 -3.77 -27.25
C LEU A 50 -26.23 -4.48 -28.44
N ALA A 51 -25.43 -5.01 -29.37
CA ALA A 51 -25.89 -5.77 -30.53
C ALA A 51 -25.93 -7.29 -30.27
N ASP A 52 -25.44 -7.75 -29.10
CA ASP A 52 -25.49 -9.16 -28.73
C ASP A 52 -26.93 -9.62 -28.52
N ASP A 53 -27.35 -10.61 -29.30
CA ASP A 53 -28.63 -11.27 -29.09
C ASP A 53 -28.55 -12.17 -27.84
N VAL A 54 -29.27 -11.78 -26.79
CA VAL A 54 -29.28 -12.46 -25.50
C VAL A 54 -29.66 -13.93 -25.64
N ASP A 55 -30.64 -14.23 -26.50
CA ASP A 55 -31.10 -15.60 -26.74
C ASP A 55 -29.98 -16.44 -27.37
N SER A 56 -29.30 -15.92 -28.39
CA SER A 56 -28.14 -16.59 -28.99
C SER A 56 -27.02 -16.84 -27.97
N THR A 57 -26.74 -15.87 -27.09
CA THR A 57 -25.71 -15.97 -26.04
C THR A 57 -26.05 -17.05 -25.02
N ILE A 58 -27.31 -17.13 -24.59
CA ILE A 58 -27.79 -18.17 -23.68
C ILE A 58 -27.67 -19.55 -24.35
N GLN A 59 -28.15 -19.68 -25.60
CA GLN A 59 -28.12 -20.95 -26.33
C GLN A 59 -26.69 -21.43 -26.60
N ASP A 60 -25.78 -20.53 -26.96
CA ASP A 60 -24.38 -20.88 -27.19
C ASP A 60 -23.68 -21.31 -25.89
N ARG A 61 -23.99 -20.66 -24.76
CA ARG A 61 -23.47 -21.03 -23.44
C ARG A 61 -23.95 -22.42 -23.00
N LEU A 62 -25.23 -22.72 -23.17
CA LEU A 62 -25.78 -24.04 -22.87
C LEU A 62 -25.13 -25.12 -23.76
N ARG A 63 -24.97 -24.83 -25.06
CA ARG A 63 -24.30 -25.71 -26.02
C ARG A 63 -22.86 -26.02 -25.62
N ARG A 64 -22.07 -24.99 -25.27
CA ARG A 64 -20.68 -25.15 -24.78
C ARG A 64 -20.60 -25.96 -23.48
N ALA A 65 -21.62 -25.86 -22.64
CA ALA A 65 -21.76 -26.64 -21.42
C ALA A 65 -22.29 -28.08 -21.65
N GLY A 66 -22.53 -28.49 -22.91
CA GLY A 66 -23.08 -29.81 -23.24
C GLY A 66 -24.55 -29.98 -22.82
N CYS A 67 -25.27 -28.87 -22.60
CA CYS A 67 -26.66 -28.86 -22.15
C CYS A 67 -27.62 -28.72 -23.35
N SER A 68 -28.65 -29.56 -23.39
CA SER A 68 -29.63 -29.64 -24.51
C SER A 68 -31.07 -29.36 -24.05
N PHE A 69 -31.28 -28.23 -23.37
CA PHE A 69 -32.60 -27.73 -22.97
C PHE A 69 -32.80 -26.27 -23.38
N SER A 70 -34.06 -25.82 -23.42
CA SER A 70 -34.43 -24.44 -23.76
C SER A 70 -33.99 -23.43 -22.69
N ASP A 71 -34.06 -22.14 -22.99
CA ASP A 71 -33.61 -21.07 -22.09
C ASP A 71 -34.13 -21.25 -20.64
N PRO A 72 -33.24 -21.38 -19.65
CA PRO A 72 -33.57 -21.44 -18.23
C PRO A 72 -34.54 -20.37 -17.72
N PHE A 73 -34.58 -19.17 -18.30
CA PHE A 73 -35.59 -18.18 -17.90
C PHE A 73 -37.01 -18.56 -18.32
N THR A 74 -37.16 -19.40 -19.34
CA THR A 74 -38.44 -19.79 -19.94
C THR A 74 -38.92 -21.18 -19.52
N ILE A 75 -38.02 -22.05 -19.02
CA ILE A 75 -38.42 -23.40 -18.60
C ILE A 75 -39.31 -23.35 -17.36
N GLY A 76 -40.42 -24.09 -17.39
CA GLY A 76 -41.27 -24.30 -16.22
C GLY A 76 -40.75 -25.44 -15.33
N GLY A 77 -41.38 -25.64 -14.17
CA GLY A 77 -41.06 -26.73 -13.25
C GLY A 77 -39.96 -26.43 -12.23
N TYR A 78 -39.71 -25.15 -11.96
CA TYR A 78 -38.91 -24.72 -10.82
C TYR A 78 -39.70 -24.91 -9.53
N ASP A 79 -39.06 -25.56 -8.55
CA ASP A 79 -39.61 -25.78 -7.22
C ASP A 79 -38.66 -25.24 -6.14
N GLU A 80 -39.17 -25.16 -4.92
CA GLU A 80 -38.44 -24.77 -3.72
C GLU A 80 -37.93 -25.98 -2.94
N ASP A 81 -38.11 -27.22 -3.42
CA ASP A 81 -37.53 -28.43 -2.81
C ASP A 81 -36.08 -28.65 -3.26
N PHE A 82 -35.17 -28.53 -2.30
CA PHE A 82 -33.72 -28.70 -2.47
C PHE A 82 -33.24 -30.06 -1.95
N SER A 83 -34.15 -30.99 -1.66
CA SER A 83 -33.81 -32.34 -1.19
C SER A 83 -32.84 -33.10 -2.11
N GLY A 84 -32.97 -32.90 -3.42
CA GLY A 84 -32.18 -33.59 -4.45
C GLY A 84 -30.94 -32.84 -4.95
N ILE A 85 -30.50 -31.76 -4.29
CA ILE A 85 -29.31 -31.01 -4.76
C ILE A 85 -28.02 -31.85 -4.66
N PRO A 86 -27.08 -31.70 -5.60
CA PRO A 86 -25.76 -32.32 -5.48
C PRO A 86 -25.02 -31.82 -4.22
N ASP A 87 -23.99 -32.55 -3.83
CA ASP A 87 -23.05 -32.03 -2.86
C ASP A 87 -22.29 -30.87 -3.50
N PHE A 88 -22.38 -29.70 -2.88
CA PHE A 88 -21.89 -28.45 -3.44
C PHE A 88 -21.10 -27.72 -2.36
N SER A 89 -19.87 -27.37 -2.67
CA SER A 89 -18.89 -26.86 -1.72
C SER A 89 -18.23 -25.57 -2.21
N LEU A 90 -17.48 -24.91 -1.33
CA LEU A 90 -16.67 -23.74 -1.70
C LEU A 90 -15.68 -24.06 -2.84
N TYR A 91 -15.22 -25.31 -2.96
CA TYR A 91 -14.32 -25.72 -4.04
C TYR A 91 -14.99 -25.53 -5.40
N ASP A 92 -16.26 -25.90 -5.54
CA ASP A 92 -17.02 -25.85 -6.79
C ASP A 92 -17.27 -24.40 -7.22
N ILE A 93 -17.58 -23.53 -6.24
CA ILE A 93 -17.70 -22.09 -6.44
C ILE A 93 -16.38 -21.51 -6.96
N PHE A 94 -15.27 -21.80 -6.26
CA PHE A 94 -13.98 -21.21 -6.58
C PHE A 94 -13.42 -21.71 -7.91
N ASN A 95 -13.58 -23.01 -8.20
CA ASN A 95 -13.17 -23.59 -9.47
C ASN A 95 -13.92 -22.94 -10.64
N TYR A 96 -15.23 -22.73 -10.50
CA TYR A 96 -16.02 -22.02 -11.52
C TYR A 96 -15.58 -20.57 -11.70
N LEU A 97 -15.52 -19.80 -10.61
CA LEU A 97 -15.25 -18.36 -10.67
C LEU A 97 -13.84 -18.04 -11.20
N LEU A 98 -12.82 -18.83 -10.84
CA LEU A 98 -11.45 -18.69 -11.34
C LEU A 98 -11.34 -18.91 -12.85
N LEU A 99 -12.09 -19.87 -13.38
CA LEU A 99 -12.02 -20.24 -14.80
C LEU A 99 -12.78 -19.26 -15.70
N GLN A 100 -13.78 -18.56 -15.14
CA GLN A 100 -14.68 -17.71 -15.93
C GLN A 100 -14.31 -16.23 -15.90
N ARG A 101 -13.60 -15.73 -14.88
CA ARG A 101 -13.29 -14.30 -14.78
C ARG A 101 -11.92 -14.04 -14.17
N SER A 102 -11.12 -13.23 -14.86
CA SER A 102 -9.76 -12.86 -14.48
C SER A 102 -9.66 -12.04 -13.19
N ASP A 103 -10.78 -11.47 -12.71
CA ASP A 103 -10.82 -10.70 -11.47
C ASP A 103 -10.84 -11.60 -10.21
N TYR A 104 -11.11 -12.90 -10.37
CA TYR A 104 -10.92 -13.88 -9.32
C TYR A 104 -9.49 -14.38 -9.38
N ASP A 105 -8.68 -13.93 -8.43
CA ASP A 105 -7.33 -14.43 -8.20
C ASP A 105 -7.24 -15.20 -6.88
N LYS A 106 -6.12 -15.87 -6.64
CA LYS A 106 -5.88 -16.63 -5.40
C LYS A 106 -5.97 -15.74 -4.15
N ARG A 107 -5.72 -14.43 -4.26
CA ARG A 107 -5.79 -13.49 -3.12
C ARG A 107 -7.24 -13.18 -2.76
N LYS A 108 -8.08 -12.86 -3.75
CA LYS A 108 -9.51 -12.61 -3.60
C LYS A 108 -10.22 -13.83 -3.03
N LEU A 109 -9.88 -15.03 -3.49
CA LEU A 109 -10.44 -16.27 -2.93
C LEU A 109 -10.01 -16.53 -1.48
N LYS A 110 -8.74 -16.27 -1.12
CA LYS A 110 -8.30 -16.37 0.29
C LYS A 110 -9.07 -15.41 1.21
N ALA A 111 -9.48 -14.26 0.68
CA ALA A 111 -10.26 -13.25 1.39
C ALA A 111 -11.73 -13.19 0.92
N TYR A 112 -12.31 -14.31 0.43
CA TYR A 112 -13.60 -14.31 -0.27
C TYR A 112 -14.73 -13.68 0.56
N LYS A 113 -14.71 -13.85 1.89
CA LYS A 113 -15.69 -13.25 2.81
C LYS A 113 -15.69 -11.71 2.82
N SER A 114 -14.60 -11.09 2.38
CA SER A 114 -14.47 -9.65 2.24
C SER A 114 -14.89 -9.15 0.86
N ALA A 115 -15.07 -10.04 -0.11
CA ALA A 115 -15.41 -9.71 -1.48
C ALA A 115 -16.90 -9.33 -1.60
N GLU A 116 -17.22 -8.43 -2.54
CA GLU A 116 -18.59 -7.92 -2.71
C GLU A 116 -19.61 -9.01 -3.02
N ASP A 117 -19.21 -10.05 -3.76
CA ASP A 117 -20.01 -11.22 -4.08
C ASP A 117 -20.45 -12.00 -2.85
N TYR A 118 -19.55 -12.22 -1.89
CA TYR A 118 -19.92 -12.84 -0.61
C TYR A 118 -20.77 -11.91 0.26
N ARG A 119 -20.49 -10.60 0.24
CA ARG A 119 -21.32 -9.63 0.98
C ARG A 119 -22.75 -9.59 0.48
N LEU A 120 -22.97 -9.68 -0.83
CA LEU A 120 -24.33 -9.78 -1.39
C LEU A 120 -25.12 -10.97 -0.84
N PHE A 121 -24.46 -12.12 -0.73
CA PHE A 121 -24.99 -13.30 -0.07
C PHE A 121 -25.28 -13.03 1.41
N TYR A 122 -24.28 -12.55 2.15
CA TYR A 122 -24.34 -12.34 3.59
C TYR A 122 -25.42 -11.32 3.99
N ASP A 123 -25.52 -10.22 3.24
CA ASP A 123 -26.46 -9.12 3.43
C ASP A 123 -27.86 -9.44 2.88
N GLY A 124 -28.13 -10.69 2.46
CA GLY A 124 -29.47 -11.15 2.07
C GLY A 124 -30.02 -10.49 0.79
N HIS A 125 -29.16 -10.18 -0.19
CA HIS A 125 -29.61 -9.63 -1.47
C HIS A 125 -30.28 -10.66 -2.37
N VAL A 126 -30.00 -11.96 -2.18
CA VAL A 126 -30.71 -13.04 -2.88
C VAL A 126 -32.14 -13.12 -2.33
N GLN A 127 -33.12 -12.77 -3.16
CA GLN A 127 -34.54 -12.71 -2.79
C GLN A 127 -35.27 -14.02 -3.01
N GLU A 128 -34.82 -14.81 -3.99
CA GLU A 128 -35.42 -16.07 -4.40
C GLU A 128 -34.33 -16.96 -4.98
N LEU A 129 -34.37 -18.25 -4.66
CA LEU A 129 -33.56 -19.29 -5.28
C LEU A 129 -34.44 -20.54 -5.43
N LYS A 130 -34.55 -21.06 -6.66
CA LYS A 130 -35.36 -22.25 -6.98
C LYS A 130 -34.57 -23.20 -7.86
N VAL A 131 -34.95 -24.48 -7.83
CA VAL A 131 -34.27 -25.56 -8.57
C VAL A 131 -35.23 -26.27 -9.51
N ASN A 132 -34.71 -26.68 -10.66
CA ASN A 132 -35.37 -27.55 -11.62
C ASN A 132 -34.43 -28.72 -11.90
N TYR A 133 -34.82 -29.92 -11.48
CA TYR A 133 -34.03 -31.13 -11.66
C TYR A 133 -34.04 -31.67 -13.09
N LEU A 134 -34.81 -31.03 -13.99
CA LEU A 134 -35.09 -31.49 -15.35
C LEU A 134 -35.68 -32.91 -15.33
N LYS A 135 -35.94 -33.51 -16.50
CA LYS A 135 -36.48 -34.87 -16.57
C LYS A 135 -35.50 -35.88 -15.93
N VAL A 136 -36.03 -37.03 -15.49
CA VAL A 136 -35.35 -38.07 -14.65
C VAL A 136 -33.94 -38.48 -15.14
N ASN A 137 -33.66 -38.42 -16.45
CA ASN A 137 -32.36 -38.81 -17.03
C ASN A 137 -31.36 -37.65 -17.20
N SER A 138 -31.65 -36.45 -16.69
CA SER A 138 -30.73 -35.31 -16.78
C SER A 138 -29.58 -35.46 -15.77
N SER A 139 -28.33 -35.38 -16.25
CA SER A 139 -27.12 -35.32 -15.43
C SER A 139 -26.92 -33.98 -14.72
N VAL A 140 -27.72 -32.97 -15.06
CA VAL A 140 -27.62 -31.62 -14.51
C VAL A 140 -28.94 -31.16 -13.89
N CYS A 141 -28.84 -30.22 -12.95
CA CYS A 141 -29.96 -29.45 -12.41
C CYS A 141 -29.74 -27.95 -12.69
N VAL A 142 -30.84 -27.22 -12.81
CA VAL A 142 -30.82 -25.79 -13.16
C VAL A 142 -31.38 -25.01 -11.99
N PHE A 143 -30.68 -23.96 -11.58
CA PHE A 143 -31.12 -23.04 -10.55
C PHE A 143 -31.49 -21.71 -11.16
N ILE A 144 -32.54 -21.08 -10.63
CA ILE A 144 -32.92 -19.71 -10.96
C ILE A 144 -32.95 -18.87 -9.69
N GLY A 145 -32.34 -17.69 -9.75
CA GLY A 145 -32.18 -16.76 -8.66
C GLY A 145 -32.70 -15.37 -9.01
N LYS A 146 -33.20 -14.65 -8.00
CA LYS A 146 -33.51 -13.22 -8.09
C LYS A 146 -32.66 -12.46 -7.10
N VAL A 147 -31.84 -11.52 -7.57
CA VAL A 147 -30.89 -10.78 -6.74
C VAL A 147 -31.14 -9.28 -6.81
N ARG A 148 -31.23 -8.62 -5.66
CA ARG A 148 -31.40 -7.16 -5.59
C ARG A 148 -30.14 -6.43 -6.08
N PRO A 149 -30.29 -5.32 -6.84
CA PRO A 149 -29.16 -4.46 -7.19
C PRO A 149 -28.49 -3.89 -5.92
N THR A 150 -27.18 -3.66 -5.98
CA THR A 150 -26.40 -3.09 -4.86
C THR A 150 -26.56 -1.57 -4.73
N GLN A 151 -26.49 -0.85 -5.84
CA GLN A 151 -26.34 0.61 -5.86
C GLN A 151 -27.63 1.36 -6.23
N ARG A 152 -28.67 0.66 -6.67
CA ARG A 152 -29.91 1.26 -7.19
C ARG A 152 -31.13 0.55 -6.61
N ALA A 153 -32.23 1.27 -6.47
CA ALA A 153 -33.51 0.68 -6.07
C ALA A 153 -34.10 -0.27 -7.12
N LYS A 154 -33.72 -0.10 -8.40
CA LYS A 154 -34.17 -0.91 -9.54
C LYS A 154 -32.98 -1.27 -10.45
N THR A 155 -33.12 -2.32 -11.25
CA THR A 155 -32.18 -2.67 -12.32
C THR A 155 -32.14 -1.58 -13.38
N LEU A 156 -31.18 -1.65 -14.30
CA LEU A 156 -31.11 -0.76 -15.46
C LEU A 156 -32.36 -0.82 -16.34
N THR A 157 -33.04 -1.96 -16.35
CA THR A 157 -34.30 -2.21 -17.06
C THR A 157 -35.54 -1.87 -16.23
N GLY A 158 -35.38 -1.27 -15.04
CA GLY A 158 -36.49 -0.86 -14.18
C GLY A 158 -37.16 -2.00 -13.39
N LYS A 159 -36.62 -3.22 -13.42
CA LYS A 159 -37.08 -4.35 -12.60
C LYS A 159 -36.58 -4.21 -11.16
N MET A 160 -37.21 -4.90 -10.21
CA MET A 160 -36.79 -4.84 -8.79
C MET A 160 -35.52 -5.66 -8.51
N ASN A 161 -35.32 -6.75 -9.27
CA ASN A 161 -34.22 -7.69 -9.08
C ASN A 161 -33.63 -8.05 -10.44
N TYR A 162 -32.33 -8.34 -10.48
CA TYR A 162 -31.73 -9.07 -11.59
C TYR A 162 -32.13 -10.53 -11.48
N GLN A 163 -32.51 -11.14 -12.61
CA GLN A 163 -32.64 -12.60 -12.68
C GLN A 163 -31.31 -13.21 -13.11
N CYS A 164 -31.00 -14.37 -12.54
CA CYS A 164 -29.85 -15.17 -12.96
C CYS A 164 -30.19 -16.65 -12.90
N TRP A 165 -29.48 -17.44 -13.68
CA TRP A 165 -29.54 -18.89 -13.61
C TRP A 165 -28.14 -19.48 -13.65
N PHE A 166 -28.02 -20.69 -13.12
CA PHE A 166 -26.81 -21.49 -13.20
C PHE A 166 -27.13 -22.98 -13.25
N VAL A 167 -26.28 -23.74 -13.92
CA VAL A 167 -26.45 -25.17 -14.18
C VAL A 167 -25.38 -25.92 -13.41
N VAL A 168 -25.78 -26.90 -12.61
CA VAL A 168 -24.88 -27.70 -11.78
C VAL A 168 -24.98 -29.17 -12.16
N ASP A 169 -23.83 -29.81 -12.30
CA ASP A 169 -23.72 -31.25 -12.48
C ASP A 169 -24.13 -32.00 -11.21
N LYS A 170 -25.09 -32.92 -11.34
CA LYS A 170 -25.62 -33.67 -10.19
C LYS A 170 -24.61 -34.65 -9.57
N THR A 171 -23.57 -35.02 -10.33
CA THR A 171 -22.58 -36.03 -9.91
C THR A 171 -21.35 -35.37 -9.34
N LEU A 172 -20.84 -34.33 -10.00
CA LEU A 172 -19.58 -33.67 -9.64
C LEU A 172 -19.77 -32.40 -8.81
N GLY A 173 -20.97 -31.79 -8.78
CA GLY A 173 -21.17 -30.47 -8.17
C GLY A 173 -20.64 -29.30 -9.00
N ASP A 174 -20.03 -29.57 -10.16
CA ASP A 174 -19.47 -28.55 -11.05
C ASP A 174 -20.55 -27.62 -11.62
N VAL A 175 -20.31 -26.31 -11.54
CA VAL A 175 -21.11 -25.32 -12.27
C VAL A 175 -20.69 -25.33 -13.74
N LYS A 176 -21.58 -25.78 -14.63
CA LYS A 176 -21.31 -25.92 -16.07
C LYS A 176 -21.54 -24.63 -16.85
N ALA A 177 -22.57 -23.87 -16.48
CA ALA A 177 -22.94 -22.63 -17.13
C ALA A 177 -23.71 -21.73 -16.16
N ALA A 178 -23.59 -20.42 -16.33
CA ALA A 178 -24.42 -19.45 -15.63
C ALA A 178 -24.57 -18.17 -16.45
N TYR A 179 -25.64 -17.42 -16.18
CA TYR A 179 -25.94 -16.16 -16.81
C TYR A 179 -26.76 -15.27 -15.87
N CYS A 180 -26.63 -13.95 -16.03
CA CYS A 180 -27.43 -12.97 -15.28
C CYS A 180 -27.87 -11.83 -16.20
N GLU A 181 -29.05 -11.26 -15.97
CA GLU A 181 -29.55 -10.08 -16.69
C GLU A 181 -28.80 -8.77 -16.36
N CYS A 182 -27.80 -8.80 -15.48
CA CYS A 182 -27.01 -7.61 -15.16
C CYS A 182 -25.98 -7.32 -16.27
N PRO A 183 -25.44 -6.09 -16.37
CA PRO A 183 -24.48 -5.73 -17.43
C PRO A 183 -23.24 -6.64 -17.49
N GLY A 184 -22.76 -7.12 -16.34
CA GLY A 184 -21.63 -8.06 -16.28
C GLY A 184 -22.05 -9.54 -16.30
N GLY A 185 -23.32 -9.83 -16.60
CA GLY A 185 -23.84 -11.19 -16.55
C GLY A 185 -23.51 -12.04 -17.78
N ALA A 186 -23.06 -11.39 -18.87
CA ALA A 186 -22.58 -12.04 -20.08
C ALA A 186 -21.40 -12.98 -19.81
N ASP A 187 -20.55 -12.69 -18.81
CA ASP A 187 -19.44 -13.55 -18.41
C ASP A 187 -19.90 -14.82 -17.68
N GLY A 188 -21.09 -14.79 -17.06
CA GLY A 188 -21.60 -15.84 -16.18
C GLY A 188 -20.99 -15.87 -14.77
N ALA A 189 -19.97 -15.04 -14.50
CA ALA A 189 -19.30 -14.96 -13.20
C ALA A 189 -19.47 -13.59 -12.52
N CYS A 190 -20.62 -12.94 -12.76
CA CYS A 190 -20.95 -11.69 -12.08
C CYS A 190 -21.17 -11.91 -10.57
N ARG A 191 -21.11 -10.83 -9.79
CA ARG A 191 -21.34 -10.85 -8.33
C ARG A 191 -22.71 -11.40 -7.92
N HIS A 192 -23.73 -11.29 -8.77
CA HIS A 192 -25.07 -11.82 -8.48
C HIS A 192 -25.12 -13.34 -8.62
N VAL A 193 -24.48 -13.91 -9.64
CA VAL A 193 -24.34 -15.37 -9.79
C VAL A 193 -23.56 -15.93 -8.61
N ALA A 194 -22.41 -15.33 -8.29
CA ALA A 194 -21.60 -15.75 -7.16
C ALA A 194 -22.38 -15.72 -5.82
N ALA A 195 -23.19 -14.69 -5.57
CA ALA A 195 -24.05 -14.63 -4.39
C ALA A 195 -25.06 -15.80 -4.34
N CYS A 196 -25.66 -16.18 -5.47
CA CYS A 196 -26.53 -17.35 -5.54
C CYS A 196 -25.79 -18.68 -5.35
N LEU A 197 -24.53 -18.79 -5.81
CA LEU A 197 -23.70 -19.96 -5.56
C LEU A 197 -23.38 -20.11 -4.06
N TYR A 198 -23.07 -19.02 -3.36
CA TYR A 198 -22.89 -19.05 -1.90
C TYR A 198 -24.18 -19.40 -1.15
N GLU A 199 -25.36 -19.00 -1.64
CA GLU A 199 -26.63 -19.47 -1.06
C GLU A 199 -26.82 -20.98 -1.21
N LEU A 200 -26.39 -21.56 -2.32
CA LEU A 200 -26.46 -23.01 -2.54
C LEU A 200 -25.46 -23.75 -1.64
N GLU A 201 -24.23 -23.26 -1.48
CA GLU A 201 -23.23 -23.88 -0.60
C GLU A 201 -23.60 -23.77 0.88
N ALA A 202 -24.14 -22.64 1.30
CA ALA A 202 -24.59 -22.44 2.68
C ALA A 202 -25.93 -23.13 2.99
N PHE A 203 -26.53 -23.85 2.03
CA PHE A 203 -27.76 -24.59 2.24
C PHE A 203 -27.47 -25.91 2.97
N GLU A 204 -28.01 -26.03 4.19
CA GLU A 204 -27.94 -27.27 4.97
C GLU A 204 -29.13 -28.18 4.63
N LYS A 205 -28.84 -29.36 4.07
CA LYS A 205 -29.85 -30.40 3.81
C LYS A 205 -30.49 -30.81 5.14
N LYS A 206 -31.80 -30.62 5.25
CA LYS A 206 -32.57 -31.03 6.43
C LYS A 206 -32.97 -32.49 6.33
N SER A 207 -33.00 -33.18 7.47
CA SER A 207 -33.58 -34.51 7.54
C SER A 207 -35.09 -34.44 7.35
N VAL A 208 -35.71 -35.52 6.87
CA VAL A 208 -37.17 -35.59 6.64
C VAL A 208 -37.96 -35.28 7.92
N THR A 209 -37.37 -35.47 9.10
CA THR A 209 -37.95 -35.17 10.41
C THR A 209 -37.89 -33.69 10.81
N ASP A 210 -37.02 -32.88 10.19
CA ASP A 210 -36.80 -31.45 10.54
C ASP A 210 -37.64 -30.46 9.70
N GLY A 211 -38.53 -30.98 8.86
CA GLY A 211 -39.42 -30.23 7.98
C GLY A 211 -39.01 -30.24 6.50
N PRO A 212 -39.74 -29.53 5.62
CA PRO A 212 -39.47 -29.54 4.19
C PRO A 212 -38.09 -28.93 3.88
N CYS A 213 -37.35 -29.56 2.98
CA CYS A 213 -35.99 -29.19 2.58
C CYS A 213 -36.02 -28.00 1.60
N GLN A 214 -36.44 -26.84 2.09
CA GLN A 214 -36.67 -25.65 1.26
C GLN A 214 -35.66 -24.55 1.52
N TRP A 215 -35.22 -23.87 0.45
CA TRP A 215 -34.39 -22.68 0.58
C TRP A 215 -35.17 -21.57 1.31
N LYS A 216 -34.52 -20.94 2.28
CA LYS A 216 -35.11 -19.84 3.06
C LYS A 216 -34.35 -18.56 2.83
N LYS A 217 -35.08 -17.51 2.48
CA LYS A 217 -34.56 -16.16 2.36
C LYS A 217 -33.90 -15.71 3.67
N ARG A 218 -32.68 -15.19 3.58
CA ARG A 218 -31.97 -14.58 4.72
C ARG A 218 -32.67 -13.32 5.18
N LYS A 219 -32.73 -13.12 6.50
CA LYS A 219 -33.23 -11.87 7.10
C LYS A 219 -32.20 -10.77 6.85
N ARG A 220 -32.65 -9.60 6.41
CA ARG A 220 -31.83 -8.38 6.35
C ARG A 220 -32.10 -7.55 7.59
N GLU A 221 -31.04 -7.04 8.22
CA GLU A 221 -31.18 -5.95 9.18
C GLU A 221 -31.43 -4.65 8.38
N HIS A 222 -32.55 -3.99 8.66
CA HIS A 222 -33.11 -2.82 7.97
C HIS A 222 -32.14 -1.96 7.12
N ASP A 223 -32.28 -2.02 5.78
CA ASP A 223 -31.55 -1.16 4.82
C ASP A 223 -32.37 0.07 4.39
N GLU A 224 -33.30 0.53 5.23
CA GLU A 224 -34.09 1.72 4.91
C GLU A 224 -33.23 2.98 5.09
N PRO A 225 -33.36 3.99 4.21
CA PRO A 225 -32.69 5.27 4.39
C PRO A 225 -33.07 5.86 5.74
N VAL A 226 -32.06 6.11 6.57
CA VAL A 226 -32.22 6.64 7.91
C VAL A 226 -31.49 7.97 8.01
N GLU A 227 -32.08 8.93 8.74
CA GLU A 227 -31.40 10.18 9.08
C GLU A 227 -30.00 9.89 9.65
N VAL A 228 -28.99 10.69 9.27
CA VAL A 228 -27.59 10.46 9.67
C VAL A 228 -27.45 10.34 11.19
N GLU A 229 -28.22 11.12 11.96
CA GLU A 229 -28.25 11.06 13.43
C GLU A 229 -28.74 9.73 14.00
N ARG A 230 -29.58 9.01 13.25
CA ARG A 230 -30.14 7.71 13.61
C ARG A 230 -29.38 6.55 12.95
N MET A 231 -28.37 6.84 12.12
CA MET A 231 -27.55 5.84 11.45
C MET A 231 -26.64 5.15 12.46
N LYS A 232 -26.94 3.88 12.76
CA LYS A 232 -26.06 3.03 13.58
C LYS A 232 -24.98 2.41 12.70
N ILE A 233 -23.79 3.01 12.71
CA ILE A 233 -22.61 2.42 12.06
C ILE A 233 -22.10 1.27 12.92
N ILE A 234 -22.57 0.06 12.62
CA ILE A 234 -22.10 -1.16 13.26
C ILE A 234 -20.92 -1.67 12.42
N LYS A 235 -19.71 -1.71 13.00
CA LYS A 235 -18.62 -2.49 12.38
C LYS A 235 -19.07 -3.94 12.33
N PRO A 236 -18.98 -4.64 11.18
CA PRO A 236 -19.39 -6.04 11.10
C PRO A 236 -18.65 -6.83 12.18
N ARG A 237 -19.37 -7.20 13.24
CA ARG A 237 -18.85 -8.14 14.22
C ARG A 237 -18.89 -9.49 13.51
N ARG A 238 -17.73 -10.14 13.49
CA ARG A 238 -17.59 -11.57 13.19
C ARG A 238 -18.77 -12.27 13.89
N MET A 239 -19.63 -12.96 13.14
CA MET A 239 -20.66 -13.81 13.76
C MET A 239 -19.92 -14.80 14.66
N GLU A 240 -19.89 -14.51 15.96
CA GLU A 240 -19.80 -15.57 16.95
C GLU A 240 -21.12 -16.31 16.82
N ALA A 241 -21.03 -17.60 16.48
CA ALA A 241 -22.19 -18.45 16.35
C ALA A 241 -23.08 -18.26 17.59
N CYS A 242 -24.40 -18.14 17.37
CA CYS A 242 -25.37 -18.23 18.44
C CYS A 242 -25.20 -19.57 19.14
N VAL A 243 -24.44 -19.60 20.23
CA VAL A 243 -24.45 -20.72 21.16
C VAL A 243 -25.66 -20.48 22.06
N SER A 244 -26.77 -21.10 21.72
CA SER A 244 -27.84 -21.35 22.67
C SER A 244 -27.22 -21.93 23.92
N SER A 245 -27.55 -21.36 25.08
CA SER A 245 -27.16 -21.80 26.41
C SER A 245 -27.41 -23.30 26.60
N ALA A 246 -26.41 -24.10 26.27
CA ALA A 246 -26.26 -25.49 26.65
C ALA A 246 -25.03 -25.51 27.55
N ASP A 247 -25.22 -26.06 28.74
CA ASP A 247 -24.22 -26.20 29.80
C ASP A 247 -22.82 -26.43 29.24
N HIS A 248 -21.90 -25.51 29.55
CA HIS A 248 -20.51 -25.58 29.13
C HIS A 248 -19.83 -26.78 29.79
N VAL A 249 -19.96 -27.96 29.17
CA VAL A 249 -18.88 -28.93 29.16
C VAL A 249 -17.81 -28.29 28.29
N VAL A 250 -16.87 -27.59 28.91
CA VAL A 250 -15.66 -27.12 28.24
C VAL A 250 -14.98 -28.36 27.68
N SER A 251 -15.14 -28.59 26.38
CA SER A 251 -14.41 -29.61 25.65
C SER A 251 -12.92 -29.40 25.93
N SER A 252 -12.26 -30.40 26.51
CA SER A 252 -10.81 -30.42 26.74
C SER A 252 -10.02 -30.54 25.44
N PHE A 253 -10.64 -30.23 24.31
CA PHE A 253 -10.07 -30.35 22.99
C PHE A 253 -9.16 -29.16 22.72
N ASP A 254 -7.87 -29.41 22.86
CA ASP A 254 -6.82 -28.51 22.42
C ASP A 254 -6.55 -28.73 20.92
N PRO A 255 -6.88 -27.78 20.03
CA PRO A 255 -6.74 -27.93 18.59
C PRO A 255 -5.27 -27.93 18.12
N ARG A 256 -4.30 -27.65 19.01
CA ARG A 256 -2.86 -27.74 18.68
C ARG A 256 -2.47 -29.20 18.42
N GLN A 257 -1.47 -29.43 17.55
CA GLN A 257 -0.91 -30.78 17.38
C GLN A 257 -0.34 -31.25 18.72
N MET A 258 -0.36 -32.56 19.02
CA MET A 258 0.09 -33.08 20.33
C MET A 258 1.49 -32.59 20.73
N VAL A 259 2.37 -32.36 19.75
CA VAL A 259 3.73 -31.82 19.92
C VAL A 259 3.79 -30.33 20.31
N ASP A 260 2.73 -29.57 20.04
CA ASP A 260 2.58 -28.13 20.30
C ASP A 260 1.73 -27.84 21.55
N ARG A 261 1.11 -28.88 22.12
CA ARG A 261 0.32 -28.78 23.37
C ARG A 261 1.22 -28.61 24.59
N ALA A 262 2.41 -29.20 24.55
CA ALA A 262 3.45 -29.00 25.55
C ALA A 262 4.17 -27.67 25.30
N ALA A 263 3.82 -26.66 26.10
CA ALA A 263 4.57 -25.41 26.14
C ALA A 263 5.82 -25.64 27.01
N GLU A 264 6.84 -26.25 26.42
CA GLU A 264 8.14 -26.37 27.06
C GLU A 264 8.72 -24.97 27.29
N ASP A 265 9.15 -24.67 28.52
CA ASP A 265 9.73 -23.37 28.89
C ASP A 265 10.85 -22.93 27.94
N GLU A 266 11.57 -23.89 27.37
CA GLU A 266 12.63 -23.66 26.39
C GLU A 266 12.12 -23.11 25.05
N LYS A 267 10.97 -23.60 24.55
CA LYS A 267 10.35 -23.07 23.32
C LYS A 267 9.79 -21.67 23.54
N ILE A 268 9.25 -21.40 24.73
CA ILE A 268 8.78 -20.06 25.12
C ILE A 268 9.97 -19.10 25.17
N LYS A 269 11.08 -19.47 25.80
CA LYS A 269 12.32 -18.69 25.81
C LYS A 269 12.87 -18.46 24.40
N GLN A 270 12.89 -19.49 23.55
CA GLN A 270 13.33 -19.35 22.15
C GLN A 270 12.44 -18.39 21.36
N PHE A 271 11.13 -18.46 21.52
CA PHE A 271 10.19 -17.53 20.90
C PHE A 271 10.41 -16.10 21.40
N ALA A 272 10.52 -15.93 22.72
CA ALA A 272 10.76 -14.63 23.34
C ALA A 272 12.09 -14.01 22.88
N SER A 273 13.16 -14.81 22.78
CA SER A 273 14.45 -14.37 22.24
C SER A 273 14.35 -13.95 20.78
N LYS A 274 13.65 -14.71 19.92
CA LYS A 274 13.41 -14.32 18.52
C LYS A 274 12.58 -13.05 18.42
N LEU A 275 11.54 -12.90 19.25
CA LEU A 275 10.71 -11.70 19.28
C LEU A 275 11.50 -10.47 19.74
N ALA A 276 12.36 -10.62 20.75
CA ALA A 276 13.24 -9.56 21.23
C ALA A 276 14.30 -9.16 20.18
N GLN A 277 14.77 -10.10 19.37
CA GLN A 277 15.63 -9.84 18.21
C GLN A 277 14.91 -9.16 17.04
N ILE A 278 13.59 -9.06 17.04
CA ILE A 278 12.82 -8.34 16.00
C ILE A 278 12.36 -7.00 16.56
N ASN A 279 11.70 -7.02 17.71
CA ASN A 279 11.18 -5.84 18.39
C ASN A 279 11.42 -5.93 19.91
N PRO A 280 12.49 -5.31 20.42
CA PRO A 280 12.82 -5.29 21.84
C PRO A 280 11.78 -4.60 22.74
N GLU A 281 10.92 -3.76 22.17
CA GLU A 281 9.85 -3.03 22.89
C GLU A 281 8.49 -3.74 22.78
N ALA A 282 8.44 -4.94 22.20
CA ALA A 282 7.21 -5.70 22.10
C ALA A 282 6.64 -5.97 23.49
N ARG A 283 5.41 -5.53 23.75
CA ARG A 283 4.75 -5.70 25.06
C ARG A 283 4.66 -7.15 25.53
N ALA A 284 4.62 -8.11 24.61
CA ALA A 284 4.65 -9.52 24.95
C ALA A 284 5.93 -9.92 25.72
N LEU A 285 7.06 -9.22 25.51
CA LEU A 285 8.32 -9.45 26.21
C LEU A 285 8.27 -9.07 27.69
N GLU A 286 7.30 -8.26 28.12
CA GLU A 286 7.07 -7.99 29.55
C GLU A 286 6.61 -9.25 30.30
N PHE A 287 5.97 -10.18 29.58
CA PHE A 287 5.37 -11.39 30.15
C PHE A 287 6.15 -12.66 29.78
N LEU A 288 7.09 -12.58 28.84
CA LEU A 288 7.85 -13.72 28.34
C LEU A 288 9.30 -13.71 28.88
N PRO A 289 9.81 -14.87 29.34
CA PRO A 289 11.20 -14.97 29.78
C PRO A 289 12.14 -14.79 28.59
N HIS A 290 12.89 -13.69 28.56
CA HIS A 290 13.91 -13.39 27.54
C HIS A 290 15.16 -12.82 28.18
N GLU A 291 16.32 -13.08 27.58
CA GLU A 291 17.55 -12.39 27.95
C GLU A 291 17.60 -10.99 27.31
N PRO A 292 18.29 -10.02 27.93
CA PRO A 292 18.48 -8.69 27.37
C PRO A 292 19.17 -8.78 26.00
N VAL A 293 18.49 -8.35 24.94
CA VAL A 293 19.07 -8.31 23.60
C VAL A 293 19.91 -7.04 23.45
N ASP A 294 21.17 -7.22 23.06
CA ASP A 294 22.05 -6.12 22.66
C ASP A 294 21.57 -5.55 21.32
N VAL A 295 20.67 -4.57 21.39
CA VAL A 295 20.09 -3.84 20.25
C VAL A 295 21.14 -3.31 19.29
N ALA A 296 22.38 -3.05 19.74
CA ALA A 296 23.45 -2.57 18.88
C ALA A 296 23.99 -3.65 17.92
N LYS A 297 23.64 -4.93 18.12
CA LYS A 297 24.10 -6.08 17.31
C LYS A 297 22.99 -6.78 16.52
N MET A 298 21.76 -6.29 16.57
CA MET A 298 20.65 -6.84 15.78
C MET A 298 20.87 -6.56 14.28
N ASP A 299 20.60 -7.55 13.44
CA ASP A 299 20.58 -7.39 11.99
C ASP A 299 19.21 -6.86 11.57
N TYR A 300 19.18 -5.63 11.08
CA TYR A 300 17.98 -4.97 10.59
C TYR A 300 17.88 -4.98 9.06
N SER A 301 18.85 -5.57 8.36
CA SER A 301 19.03 -5.41 6.90
C SER A 301 17.75 -5.67 6.10
N GLU A 302 17.09 -6.80 6.30
CA GLU A 302 15.83 -7.13 5.61
C GLU A 302 14.70 -6.13 5.94
N ALA A 303 14.59 -5.69 7.19
CA ALA A 303 13.49 -4.83 7.64
C ALA A 303 13.55 -3.40 7.08
N ILE A 304 14.75 -2.87 6.82
CA ILE A 304 14.94 -1.51 6.27
C ILE A 304 15.10 -1.49 4.75
N GLN A 305 15.42 -2.61 4.10
CA GLN A 305 15.61 -2.66 2.65
C GLN A 305 14.35 -2.23 1.89
N ASP A 306 13.17 -2.58 2.39
CA ASP A 306 11.87 -2.18 1.84
C ASP A 306 11.51 -0.71 2.14
N LEU A 307 12.20 -0.10 3.09
CA LEU A 307 11.96 1.29 3.50
C LEU A 307 12.79 2.30 2.69
N THR A 308 13.77 1.86 1.89
CA THR A 308 14.56 2.79 1.07
C THR A 308 13.68 3.46 -0.01
N ILE A 309 13.98 4.71 -0.34
CA ILE A 309 13.26 5.44 -1.39
C ILE A 309 13.36 4.71 -2.76
N PRO A 310 14.52 4.19 -3.19
CA PRO A 310 14.62 3.40 -4.42
C PRO A 310 13.72 2.16 -4.41
N THR A 311 13.65 1.40 -3.31
CA THR A 311 12.75 0.24 -3.22
C THR A 311 11.28 0.66 -3.28
N LYS A 312 10.91 1.75 -2.59
CA LYS A 312 9.54 2.32 -2.67
C LYS A 312 9.20 2.78 -4.09
N ALA A 313 10.14 3.40 -4.80
CA ALA A 313 9.98 3.80 -6.20
C ALA A 313 9.78 2.58 -7.11
N LYS A 314 10.56 1.52 -6.89
CA LYS A 314 10.38 0.24 -7.61
C LYS A 314 9.01 -0.37 -7.36
N TYR A 315 8.60 -0.51 -6.11
CA TYR A 315 7.29 -1.05 -5.75
C TYR A 315 6.13 -0.21 -6.32
N PHE A 316 6.24 1.12 -6.25
CA PHE A 316 5.28 2.03 -6.85
C PHE A 316 5.18 1.76 -8.36
N LYS A 317 6.32 1.69 -9.04
CA LYS A 317 6.37 1.43 -10.47
C LYS A 317 5.77 0.06 -10.84
N ASP A 318 6.17 -1.02 -10.18
CA ASP A 318 5.64 -2.37 -10.40
C ASP A 318 4.12 -2.46 -10.21
N LYS A 319 3.55 -1.64 -9.31
CA LYS A 319 2.12 -1.58 -9.05
C LYS A 319 1.33 -0.74 -10.06
N TYR A 320 1.93 0.31 -10.62
CA TYR A 320 1.21 1.32 -11.41
C TYR A 320 1.62 1.42 -12.89
N VAL A 321 2.68 0.73 -13.35
CA VAL A 321 3.13 0.72 -14.76
C VAL A 321 2.05 0.28 -15.75
N CYS A 322 1.09 -0.55 -15.33
CA CYS A 322 0.01 -1.02 -16.19
C CYS A 322 -1.16 -0.03 -16.33
N LEU A 323 -1.13 1.13 -15.63
CA LEU A 323 -2.30 1.98 -15.39
C LEU A 323 -2.06 3.48 -15.69
N ILE A 324 -0.90 3.87 -16.21
CA ILE A 324 -0.55 5.27 -16.40
C ILE A 324 -0.25 5.55 -17.87
N ASP A 325 -1.19 6.22 -18.54
CA ASP A 325 -1.08 6.65 -19.95
C ASP A 325 -0.28 7.95 -20.13
N ASN A 326 0.11 8.63 -19.05
CA ASN A 326 0.78 9.95 -19.11
C ASN A 326 1.93 10.08 -18.08
N GLU A 327 3.16 10.33 -18.56
CA GLU A 327 4.38 10.37 -17.73
C GLU A 327 4.40 11.56 -16.75
N GLU A 328 3.75 12.69 -17.04
CA GLU A 328 3.77 13.87 -16.16
C GLU A 328 3.02 13.67 -14.84
N ASP A 329 2.10 12.69 -14.74
CA ASP A 329 1.30 12.41 -13.52
C ASP A 329 1.92 11.27 -12.66
N ILE A 330 3.01 10.63 -13.11
CA ILE A 330 3.62 9.51 -12.38
C ILE A 330 4.41 9.97 -11.15
N VAL A 331 5.08 11.12 -11.27
CA VAL A 331 5.91 11.69 -10.21
C VAL A 331 5.02 12.16 -9.05
N ASP A 332 3.95 12.89 -9.35
CA ASP A 332 3.02 13.39 -8.33
C ASP A 332 2.35 12.23 -7.56
N LYS A 333 1.94 11.18 -8.27
CA LYS A 333 1.41 9.96 -7.63
C LYS A 333 2.47 9.24 -6.80
N PHE A 334 3.72 9.19 -7.26
CA PHE A 334 4.80 8.62 -6.46
C PHE A 334 5.01 9.42 -5.18
N MET A 335 5.07 10.75 -5.28
CA MET A 335 5.20 11.66 -4.14
C MET A 335 4.05 11.49 -3.15
N ALA A 336 2.82 11.36 -3.63
CA ALA A 336 1.64 11.10 -2.79
C ALA A 336 1.67 9.71 -2.10
N SER A 337 2.38 8.73 -2.69
CA SER A 337 2.55 7.40 -2.11
C SER A 337 3.70 7.30 -1.11
N LEU A 338 4.72 8.17 -1.26
CA LEU A 338 5.93 8.15 -0.47
C LEU A 338 5.61 8.56 0.97
N SER A 339 5.72 7.61 1.90
CA SER A 339 5.39 7.83 3.29
C SER A 339 6.17 6.90 4.22
N PHE A 340 6.34 7.35 5.46
CA PHE A 340 6.97 6.63 6.56
C PHE A 340 6.06 6.65 7.78
N SER A 341 5.81 5.49 8.36
CA SER A 341 5.07 5.37 9.62
C SER A 341 5.91 5.85 10.81
N SER A 342 5.27 6.13 11.95
CA SER A 342 6.03 6.46 13.18
C SER A 342 6.96 5.33 13.62
N ASP A 343 6.64 4.08 13.30
CA ASP A 343 7.47 2.93 13.64
C ASP A 343 8.62 2.78 12.64
N ASP A 344 8.39 3.09 11.35
CA ASP A 344 9.44 3.14 10.33
C ASP A 344 10.52 4.15 10.74
N VAL A 345 10.12 5.35 11.18
CA VAL A 345 11.05 6.40 11.62
C VAL A 345 11.95 5.91 12.76
N LYS A 346 11.37 5.26 13.78
CA LYS A 346 12.12 4.72 14.92
C LYS A 346 13.06 3.59 14.49
N LEU A 347 12.58 2.68 13.62
CA LEU A 347 13.36 1.58 13.09
C LEU A 347 14.55 2.10 12.28
N ILE A 348 14.33 3.04 11.35
CA ILE A 348 15.39 3.64 10.53
C ILE A 348 16.45 4.27 11.44
N SER A 349 16.05 5.08 12.42
CA SER A 349 16.99 5.74 13.34
C SER A 349 17.82 4.73 14.15
N ARG A 350 17.20 3.64 14.62
CA ARG A 350 17.89 2.60 15.40
C ARG A 350 18.83 1.79 14.51
N ALA A 351 18.33 1.31 13.39
CA ALA A 351 19.05 0.42 12.49
C ALA A 351 20.23 1.08 11.78
N THR A 352 20.22 2.41 11.67
CA THR A 352 21.29 3.21 11.04
C THR A 352 22.18 3.95 12.04
N GLN A 353 22.08 3.61 13.33
CA GLN A 353 22.96 4.14 14.38
C GLN A 353 24.44 3.81 14.06
N GLY A 354 25.37 4.67 14.48
CA GLY A 354 26.79 4.59 14.10
C GLY A 354 27.13 5.27 12.76
N GLN A 355 26.11 5.67 12.00
CA GLN A 355 26.22 6.50 10.80
C GLN A 355 27.31 6.02 9.83
N SER A 356 28.46 6.71 9.77
CA SER A 356 29.55 6.39 8.84
C SER A 356 30.20 5.01 9.05
N SER A 357 30.02 4.37 10.21
CA SER A 357 30.46 3.01 10.47
C SER A 357 29.41 1.94 10.13
N ASN A 358 28.20 2.35 9.72
CA ASN A 358 27.07 1.47 9.47
C ASN A 358 26.69 1.50 7.98
N ASN A 359 26.81 0.36 7.28
CA ASN A 359 26.49 0.30 5.86
C ASN A 359 25.01 0.57 5.55
N LEU A 360 24.11 0.19 6.47
CA LEU A 360 22.67 0.43 6.32
C LEU A 360 22.34 1.92 6.32
N TRP A 361 23.15 2.75 6.99
CA TRP A 361 23.04 4.21 6.94
C TRP A 361 23.28 4.75 5.52
N PHE A 362 24.28 4.22 4.80
CA PHE A 362 24.52 4.60 3.40
C PHE A 362 23.37 4.13 2.49
N THR A 363 22.91 2.90 2.67
CA THR A 363 21.80 2.33 1.89
C THR A 363 20.52 3.13 2.05
N MET A 364 20.12 3.45 3.29
CA MET A 364 18.91 4.24 3.56
C MET A 364 18.97 5.67 3.03
N ARG A 365 20.16 6.24 2.86
CA ARG A 365 20.34 7.60 2.33
C ARG A 365 20.25 7.69 0.81
N LYS A 366 20.31 6.56 0.10
CA LYS A 366 20.18 6.56 -1.36
C LYS A 366 18.81 7.10 -1.75
N GLY A 367 18.81 8.11 -2.63
CA GLY A 367 17.59 8.77 -3.07
C GLY A 367 16.93 9.67 -2.03
N LEU A 368 17.52 9.87 -0.84
CA LEU A 368 16.99 10.75 0.21
C LEU A 368 17.82 12.05 0.27
N ILE A 369 17.16 13.21 0.21
CA ILE A 369 17.86 14.49 0.35
C ILE A 369 18.22 14.68 1.82
N THR A 370 19.52 14.73 2.12
CA THR A 370 20.01 14.83 3.49
C THR A 370 20.54 16.22 3.81
N ALA A 371 20.46 16.62 5.09
CA ALA A 371 20.79 17.98 5.56
C ALA A 371 22.15 18.53 5.06
N SER A 372 23.15 17.67 4.84
CA SER A 372 24.45 18.07 4.29
C SER A 372 24.41 18.59 2.85
N ASN A 373 23.35 18.29 2.09
CA ASN A 373 23.13 18.72 0.71
C ASN A 373 22.20 19.93 0.60
N PHE A 374 21.58 20.39 1.69
CA PHE A 374 20.53 21.41 1.63
C PHE A 374 21.05 22.73 1.06
N GLN A 375 22.26 23.16 1.47
CA GLN A 375 22.85 24.39 0.97
C GLN A 375 23.10 24.35 -0.55
N ALA A 376 23.60 23.23 -1.08
CA ALA A 376 23.87 23.08 -2.51
C ALA A 376 22.59 23.28 -3.34
N ILE A 377 21.48 22.70 -2.88
CA ILE A 377 20.16 22.87 -3.50
C ILE A 377 19.65 24.31 -3.33
N MET A 378 19.84 24.90 -2.14
CA MET A 378 19.45 26.30 -1.88
C MET A 378 20.15 27.30 -2.80
N ASN A 379 21.41 27.02 -3.12
CA ASN A 379 22.25 27.81 -4.02
C ASN A 379 22.02 27.52 -5.50
N ASN A 380 21.12 26.58 -5.84
CA ASN A 380 20.89 26.11 -7.20
C ASN A 380 22.20 25.64 -7.88
N GLU A 381 23.07 24.94 -7.14
CA GLU A 381 24.18 24.20 -7.75
C GLU A 381 23.66 23.18 -8.76
N ASP A 382 24.54 22.69 -9.64
CA ASP A 382 24.19 21.76 -10.73
C ASP A 382 23.34 20.57 -10.24
N PRO A 383 22.07 20.47 -10.69
CA PRO A 383 21.17 19.40 -10.29
C PRO A 383 21.69 17.99 -10.61
N ASP A 384 22.39 17.81 -11.73
CA ASP A 384 22.85 16.48 -12.16
C ASP A 384 23.94 15.95 -11.22
N HIS A 385 24.85 16.82 -10.79
CA HIS A 385 25.89 16.51 -9.82
C HIS A 385 25.29 16.20 -8.43
N ILE A 386 24.31 16.98 -7.98
CA ILE A 386 23.63 16.74 -6.70
C ILE A 386 22.84 15.41 -6.74
N CYS A 387 22.09 15.16 -7.80
CA CYS A 387 21.32 13.92 -7.99
C CYS A 387 22.24 12.70 -8.01
N SER A 388 23.35 12.75 -8.75
CA SER A 388 24.30 11.63 -8.81
C SER A 388 24.87 11.27 -7.44
N ARG A 389 25.18 12.29 -6.63
CA ARG A 389 25.64 12.13 -5.24
C ARG A 389 24.58 11.56 -4.30
N ILE A 390 23.31 11.96 -4.46
CA ILE A 390 22.20 11.50 -3.61
C ILE A 390 21.78 10.07 -3.97
N ILE A 391 21.78 9.72 -5.25
CA ILE A 391 21.32 8.41 -5.74
C ILE A 391 22.44 7.37 -5.65
N GLY A 392 23.68 7.82 -5.49
CA GLY A 392 24.86 6.96 -5.36
C GLY A 392 25.34 6.40 -6.69
N SER A 393 25.04 7.09 -7.80
CA SER A 393 25.54 6.79 -9.15
C SER A 393 26.91 7.40 -9.44
N GLU A 394 27.39 8.32 -8.60
CA GLU A 394 28.82 8.64 -8.55
C GLU A 394 29.59 7.39 -8.09
N SER A 395 30.15 6.67 -9.06
CA SER A 395 31.34 5.84 -8.82
C SER A 395 32.33 6.71 -8.08
N LEU A 396 32.58 6.41 -6.79
CA LEU A 396 33.63 6.94 -5.93
C LEU A 396 34.52 7.96 -6.68
N SER A 397 34.05 9.19 -6.83
CA SER A 397 34.85 10.26 -7.41
C SER A 397 36.14 10.25 -6.61
N VAL A 398 37.28 10.03 -7.28
CA VAL A 398 38.59 9.82 -6.64
C VAL A 398 38.80 10.98 -5.68
N LYS A 399 38.55 10.73 -4.39
CA LYS A 399 38.66 11.77 -3.37
C LYS A 399 40.12 12.15 -3.35
N ASN A 400 40.39 13.44 -3.49
CA ASN A 400 41.78 13.85 -3.36
C ASN A 400 42.26 13.54 -1.93
N LYS A 401 43.57 13.34 -1.79
CA LYS A 401 44.20 12.98 -0.50
C LYS A 401 43.83 13.95 0.63
N PHE A 402 43.58 15.22 0.31
CA PHE A 402 43.17 16.22 1.29
C PHE A 402 41.76 15.97 1.84
N GLN A 403 40.80 15.65 0.96
CA GLN A 403 39.42 15.32 1.35
C GLN A 403 39.37 14.05 2.21
N GLU A 404 40.15 13.02 1.87
CA GLU A 404 40.26 11.80 2.68
C GLU A 404 40.80 12.10 4.08
N LEU A 405 41.88 12.88 4.17
CA LEU A 405 42.45 13.30 5.45
C LEU A 405 41.48 14.13 6.29
N ALA A 406 40.69 15.01 5.65
CA ALA A 406 39.69 15.81 6.33
C ALA A 406 38.53 14.96 6.87
N LEU A 407 38.05 13.99 6.09
CA LEU A 407 36.99 13.07 6.51
C LEU A 407 37.44 12.12 7.62
N ASP A 408 38.66 11.59 7.54
CA ASP A 408 39.26 10.75 8.59
C ASP A 408 39.48 11.56 9.89
N TRP A 409 39.97 12.79 9.76
CA TRP A 409 40.12 13.70 10.89
C TRP A 409 38.78 13.98 11.58
N GLY A 410 37.73 14.27 10.81
CA GLY A 410 36.38 14.47 11.33
C GLY A 410 35.91 13.27 12.15
N ARG A 411 35.88 12.09 11.52
CA ARG A 411 35.44 10.83 12.15
C ARG A 411 36.19 10.51 13.44
N ARG A 412 37.52 10.67 13.46
CA ARG A 412 38.33 10.37 14.65
C ARG A 412 38.18 11.38 15.79
N LYS A 413 37.73 12.60 15.50
CA LYS A 413 37.68 13.69 16.49
C LYS A 413 36.28 14.01 16.98
N GLU A 414 35.25 13.60 16.27
CA GLU A 414 33.86 13.81 16.64
C GLU A 414 33.52 13.30 18.05
N SER A 415 33.79 12.02 18.37
CA SER A 415 33.55 11.47 19.71
C SER A 415 34.34 12.20 20.80
N LYS A 416 35.57 12.63 20.50
CA LYS A 416 36.38 13.42 21.44
C LYS A 416 35.75 14.80 21.68
N ALA A 417 35.29 15.47 20.63
CA ALA A 417 34.62 16.76 20.72
C ALA A 417 33.31 16.67 21.51
N ARG A 418 32.50 15.62 21.25
CA ARG A 418 31.28 15.30 22.00
C ARG A 418 31.54 15.16 23.49
N ASN A 419 32.56 14.37 23.86
CA ASN A 419 32.95 14.17 25.27
C ASN A 419 33.43 15.48 25.94
N LEU A 420 34.19 16.31 25.23
CA LEU A 420 34.63 17.61 25.73
C LEU A 420 33.44 18.55 25.96
N TYR A 421 32.50 18.58 25.02
CA TYR A 421 31.27 19.38 25.16
C TYR A 421 30.45 18.91 26.35
N GLN A 422 30.25 17.59 26.48
CA GLN A 422 29.52 17.01 27.60
C GLN A 422 30.14 17.37 28.96
N THR A 423 31.47 17.36 29.02
CA THR A 423 32.23 17.73 30.24
C THR A 423 32.12 19.22 30.54
N ALA A 424 32.31 20.08 29.54
CA ALA A 424 32.27 21.54 29.69
C ALA A 424 30.90 22.04 30.17
N HIS A 425 29.82 21.40 29.73
CA HIS A 425 28.44 21.75 30.09
C HIS A 425 27.88 20.96 31.28
N GLY A 426 28.72 20.19 31.98
CA GLY A 426 28.33 19.47 33.20
C GLY A 426 27.21 18.45 32.99
N LEU A 427 27.05 17.92 31.78
CA LEU A 427 25.99 16.98 31.40
C LEU A 427 26.26 15.60 32.02
N LYS A 428 25.81 15.39 33.27
CA LYS A 428 25.89 14.14 34.03
C LYS A 428 24.50 13.59 34.40
N ARG A 429 24.41 12.27 34.63
CA ARG A 429 23.22 11.50 35.08
C ARG A 429 22.02 11.52 34.12
N ASN A 430 21.21 12.59 34.12
CA ASN A 430 19.88 12.66 33.46
C ASN A 430 19.83 13.56 32.22
N LYS A 431 20.98 14.15 31.84
CA LYS A 431 21.19 14.87 30.57
C LYS A 431 22.38 14.21 29.89
N CYS A 432 22.13 13.36 28.90
CA CYS A 432 23.18 12.78 28.07
C CYS A 432 22.99 13.20 26.61
N ILE A 433 24.09 13.29 25.88
CA ILE A 433 24.06 13.39 24.43
C ILE A 433 23.84 11.97 23.92
N THR A 434 22.70 11.74 23.28
CA THR A 434 22.40 10.46 22.63
C THR A 434 22.79 10.56 21.16
N GLU A 435 23.62 9.64 20.69
CA GLU A 435 23.91 9.50 19.26
C GLU A 435 22.68 8.97 18.53
N THR A 436 22.43 9.45 17.32
CA THR A 436 21.31 9.02 16.49
C THR A 436 21.79 8.38 15.20
N GLY A 437 20.93 7.58 14.58
CA GLY A 437 21.07 7.21 13.18
C GLY A 437 20.52 8.29 12.24
N LEU A 438 20.03 7.84 11.09
CA LEU A 438 19.26 8.63 10.14
C LEU A 438 17.86 8.87 10.69
N VAL A 439 17.44 10.14 10.67
CA VAL A 439 16.11 10.59 11.05
C VAL A 439 15.40 11.09 9.81
N VAL A 440 14.18 10.58 9.58
CA VAL A 440 13.25 11.06 8.55
C VAL A 440 11.99 11.58 9.25
N ASN A 441 11.26 12.48 8.61
CA ASN A 441 10.01 13.01 9.16
C ASN A 441 8.82 12.58 8.28
N PRO A 442 7.75 11.98 8.84
CA PRO A 442 6.57 11.58 8.07
C PRO A 442 5.92 12.71 7.26
N LYS A 443 6.03 13.97 7.71
CA LYS A 443 5.51 15.15 6.99
C LYS A 443 6.33 15.47 5.74
N TYR A 444 7.61 15.12 5.74
CA TYR A 444 8.58 15.47 4.69
C TYR A 444 9.40 14.23 4.30
N PRO A 445 8.77 13.21 3.71
CA PRO A 445 9.37 11.89 3.54
C PRO A 445 10.54 11.87 2.53
N CYS A 446 10.68 12.91 1.70
CA CYS A 446 11.79 13.04 0.74
C CYS A 446 13.07 13.64 1.34
N ILE A 447 13.04 14.11 2.60
CA ILE A 447 14.19 14.71 3.28
C ILE A 447 14.52 13.98 4.60
N GLY A 448 15.78 14.02 4.99
CA GLY A 448 16.25 13.44 6.26
C GLY A 448 17.53 14.07 6.80
N CYS A 449 17.91 13.69 8.02
CA CYS A 449 19.14 14.18 8.64
C CYS A 449 19.80 13.14 9.55
N SER A 450 21.06 13.34 9.87
CA SER A 450 21.79 12.54 10.86
C SER A 450 22.55 13.52 11.74
N PRO A 451 21.97 14.01 12.84
CA PRO A 451 22.68 14.90 13.74
C PRO A 451 23.80 14.15 14.47
N ASP A 452 24.82 14.87 14.92
CA ASP A 452 25.94 14.29 15.67
C ASP A 452 25.56 13.94 17.12
N GLY A 453 24.39 14.39 17.57
CA GLY A 453 23.78 13.99 18.83
C GLY A 453 22.54 14.80 19.17
N VAL A 454 21.78 14.30 20.14
CA VAL A 454 20.62 14.97 20.72
C VAL A 454 20.79 15.04 22.22
N ILE A 455 20.62 16.23 22.79
CA ILE A 455 20.52 16.43 24.23
C ILE A 455 19.05 16.33 24.60
N THR A 456 18.70 15.34 25.42
CA THR A 456 17.36 15.25 26.04
C THR A 456 17.48 15.48 27.54
N CYS A 457 16.60 16.31 28.12
CA CYS A 457 16.38 16.34 29.57
C CYS A 457 14.88 16.24 29.86
N LYS A 458 14.53 15.57 30.95
CA LYS A 458 13.19 15.70 31.56
C LYS A 458 12.87 17.11 32.07
N CYS A 459 13.87 17.99 32.13
CA CYS A 459 13.87 19.23 32.88
C CYS A 459 14.10 20.48 32.02
N HIS A 460 14.53 20.32 30.77
CA HIS A 460 14.91 21.40 29.85
C HIS A 460 14.51 20.99 28.44
N GLU A 461 14.32 21.96 27.55
CA GLU A 461 14.03 21.72 26.14
C GLU A 461 15.16 20.91 25.48
N SER A 462 14.78 19.92 24.67
CA SER A 462 15.72 19.10 23.91
C SER A 462 16.43 19.94 22.84
N LYS A 463 17.71 19.63 22.60
CA LYS A 463 18.52 20.34 21.61
C LYS A 463 19.25 19.38 20.68
N VAL A 464 19.43 19.79 19.43
CA VAL A 464 20.31 19.12 18.48
C VAL A 464 21.77 19.52 18.76
N ILE A 465 22.70 18.61 18.53
CA ILE A 465 24.13 18.89 18.51
C ILE A 465 24.69 18.60 17.12
N GLU A 466 25.45 19.53 16.59
CA GLU A 466 26.20 19.38 15.35
C GLU A 466 27.67 19.74 15.61
N ILE A 467 28.59 18.84 15.28
CA ILE A 467 30.01 18.90 15.63
C ILE A 467 30.83 19.00 14.35
N LYS A 468 31.52 20.13 14.19
CA LYS A 468 32.45 20.34 13.08
C LYS A 468 33.90 20.29 13.54
N CYS A 469 34.66 19.42 12.91
CA CYS A 469 36.10 19.26 13.12
C CYS A 469 36.89 19.71 11.87
N PRO A 470 37.01 21.02 11.56
CA PRO A 470 37.63 21.48 10.31
C PRO A 470 39.14 21.19 10.26
N PHE A 471 39.58 20.31 9.36
CA PHE A 471 40.98 19.90 9.26
C PHE A 471 41.94 21.06 8.92
N SER A 472 41.56 21.96 8.02
CA SER A 472 42.36 23.13 7.65
C SER A 472 42.58 24.12 8.81
N LEU A 473 41.63 24.16 9.76
CA LEU A 473 41.65 25.10 10.90
C LEU A 473 42.05 24.42 12.21
N ARG A 474 42.45 23.15 12.18
CA ARG A 474 42.70 22.31 13.37
C ARG A 474 43.74 22.87 14.36
N ASN A 475 44.65 23.73 13.90
CA ASN A 475 45.70 24.34 14.74
C ASN A 475 45.37 25.79 15.15
N LYS A 476 44.17 26.31 14.84
CA LYS A 476 43.69 27.62 15.35
C LYS A 476 42.92 27.42 16.66
N SER A 477 42.75 28.48 17.45
CA SER A 477 41.89 28.43 18.65
C SER A 477 40.42 28.26 18.25
N ALA A 478 39.65 27.48 19.01
CA ALA A 478 38.24 27.22 18.68
C ALA A 478 37.42 28.52 18.63
N LYS A 479 37.68 29.47 19.53
CA LYS A 479 37.10 30.83 19.50
C LYS A 479 37.39 31.59 18.21
N SER A 480 38.62 31.53 17.69
CA SER A 480 38.95 32.17 16.41
C SER A 480 38.23 31.50 15.23
N VAL A 481 38.05 30.18 15.28
CA VAL A 481 37.32 29.45 14.25
C VAL A 481 35.84 29.85 14.26
N LEU A 482 35.22 29.93 15.43
CA LEU A 482 33.85 30.38 15.56
C LEU A 482 33.68 31.81 15.01
N HIS A 483 34.57 32.74 15.39
CA HIS A 483 34.55 34.12 14.89
C HIS A 483 34.73 34.23 13.35
N MET A 484 35.41 33.27 12.71
CA MET A 484 35.49 33.21 11.23
C MET A 484 34.20 32.70 10.57
N LYS A 485 33.28 32.13 11.36
CA LYS A 485 32.02 31.52 10.89
C LYS A 485 30.78 32.28 11.36
N THR A 486 30.96 33.28 12.21
CA THR A 486 29.91 34.19 12.67
C THR A 486 30.14 35.59 12.14
N ASN A 487 29.07 36.37 12.02
CA ASN A 487 29.13 37.80 11.77
C ASN A 487 29.59 38.56 13.03
N SER A 488 29.66 39.89 12.93
CA SER A 488 30.05 40.79 14.03
C SER A 488 29.17 40.65 15.29
N ASP A 489 27.93 40.23 15.11
CA ASP A 489 26.94 40.08 16.18
C ASP A 489 26.93 38.65 16.78
N GLY A 490 27.83 37.77 16.31
CA GLY A 490 27.96 36.41 16.82
C GLY A 490 26.99 35.39 16.21
N TYR A 491 26.21 35.78 15.20
CA TYR A 491 25.31 34.87 14.48
C TYR A 491 26.02 34.18 13.32
N ILE A 492 25.67 32.92 13.07
CA ILE A 492 26.13 32.21 11.88
C ILE A 492 25.53 32.85 10.64
N ASP A 493 26.33 32.99 9.60
CA ASP A 493 25.86 33.43 8.28
C ASP A 493 24.76 32.51 7.74
N PHE A 494 23.60 33.10 7.43
CA PHE A 494 22.43 32.42 6.87
C PHE A 494 22.71 31.69 5.54
N SER A 495 23.71 32.16 4.78
CA SER A 495 24.14 31.54 3.52
C SER A 495 25.11 30.38 3.74
N SER A 496 25.58 30.17 4.96
CA SER A 496 26.57 29.13 5.26
C SER A 496 25.97 27.72 5.14
N GLN A 497 26.82 26.78 4.77
CA GLN A 497 26.49 25.35 4.73
C GLN A 497 25.97 24.87 6.09
N TYR A 498 26.58 25.36 7.17
CA TYR A 498 26.25 24.97 8.53
C TYR A 498 24.86 25.45 8.92
N TYR A 499 24.47 26.68 8.58
CA TYR A 499 23.14 27.20 8.90
C TYR A 499 22.04 26.40 8.20
N CYS A 500 22.16 26.15 6.89
CA CYS A 500 21.22 25.33 6.15
C CYS A 500 21.10 23.91 6.76
N GLN A 501 22.24 23.31 7.14
CA GLN A 501 22.27 21.98 7.72
C GLN A 501 21.57 21.92 9.10
N VAL A 502 21.87 22.84 10.02
CA VAL A 502 21.29 22.83 11.37
C VAL A 502 19.81 23.24 11.38
N GLN A 503 19.40 24.20 10.54
CA GLN A 503 17.98 24.53 10.36
C GLN A 503 17.20 23.32 9.81
N GLY A 504 17.82 22.61 8.87
CA GLY A 504 17.29 21.36 8.33
C GLY A 504 17.08 20.29 9.40
N GLN A 505 18.11 20.04 10.21
CA GLN A 505 18.05 19.09 11.33
C GLN A 505 16.95 19.47 12.34
N MET A 506 16.92 20.74 12.77
CA MET A 506 15.92 21.23 13.71
C MET A 506 14.49 21.09 13.17
N GLY A 507 14.25 21.44 11.91
CA GLY A 507 12.92 21.31 11.30
C GLY A 507 12.47 19.85 11.10
N ILE A 508 13.39 18.96 10.70
CA ILE A 508 13.09 17.52 10.55
C ILE A 508 12.80 16.87 11.91
N MET A 509 13.55 17.24 12.95
CA MET A 509 13.42 16.67 14.29
C MET A 509 12.41 17.40 15.19
N GLU A 510 11.80 18.47 14.69
CA GLU A 510 10.86 19.32 15.42
C GLU A 510 11.45 19.89 16.73
N MET A 511 12.70 20.35 16.65
CA MET A 511 13.45 20.95 17.77
C MET A 511 13.67 22.44 17.56
N LYS A 512 13.72 23.21 18.65
CA LYS A 512 13.84 24.68 18.57
C LYS A 512 15.27 25.21 18.60
N LYS A 513 16.23 24.36 18.99
CA LYS A 513 17.62 24.77 19.26
C LYS A 513 18.63 23.75 18.80
N CYS A 514 19.76 24.24 18.28
CA CYS A 514 20.92 23.45 17.94
C CYS A 514 22.18 24.11 18.49
N ASP A 515 23.04 23.33 19.16
CA ASP A 515 24.38 23.77 19.50
C ASP A 515 25.35 23.33 18.39
N LEU A 516 25.85 24.30 17.61
CA LEU A 516 26.89 24.07 16.62
C LEU A 516 28.26 24.19 17.28
N VAL A 517 28.97 23.07 17.39
CA VAL A 517 30.24 22.93 18.10
C VAL A 517 31.39 22.85 17.12
N PHE A 518 32.43 23.65 17.32
CA PHE A 518 33.68 23.57 16.58
C PHE A 518 34.79 22.99 17.44
N TYR A 519 35.42 21.92 16.95
CA TYR A 519 36.58 21.31 17.60
C TYR A 519 37.88 21.65 16.86
N THR A 520 38.89 22.05 17.64
CA THR A 520 40.28 22.16 17.20
C THR A 520 41.21 21.44 18.18
N LYS A 521 42.52 21.38 17.89
CA LYS A 521 43.51 20.87 18.85
C LYS A 521 43.59 21.71 20.13
N HIS A 522 43.07 22.93 20.12
CA HIS A 522 43.10 23.88 21.24
C HIS A 522 41.79 23.91 22.05
N GLY A 523 40.86 22.98 21.81
CA GLY A 523 39.62 22.84 22.57
C GLY A 523 38.37 22.89 21.70
N ILE A 524 37.25 23.23 22.32
CA ILE A 524 35.96 23.40 21.67
C ILE A 524 35.42 24.81 21.91
N GLU A 525 34.59 25.27 20.99
CA GLU A 525 33.75 26.46 21.15
C GLU A 525 32.42 26.17 20.45
N HIS A 526 31.32 26.77 20.89
CA HIS A 526 30.01 26.54 20.27
C HIS A 526 29.18 27.82 20.17
N VAL A 527 28.18 27.78 19.32
CA VAL A 527 27.13 28.79 19.21
C VAL A 527 25.77 28.10 19.20
N GLU A 528 24.84 28.62 20.00
CA GLU A 528 23.44 28.19 19.99
C GLU A 528 22.73 28.84 18.81
N VAL A 529 22.12 28.03 17.95
CA VAL A 529 21.32 28.45 16.81
C VAL A 529 19.85 28.15 17.13
N ASN A 530 19.00 29.17 17.00
CA ASN A 530 17.55 29.00 17.16
C ASN A 530 16.91 28.60 15.83
N PHE A 531 15.84 27.82 15.91
CA PHE A 531 15.06 27.44 14.75
C PHE A 531 14.38 28.66 14.11
N ASP A 532 14.54 28.78 12.80
CA ASP A 532 13.94 29.81 11.96
C ASP A 532 12.93 29.12 11.04
N GLU A 533 11.66 29.17 11.47
CA GLU A 533 10.56 28.49 10.79
C GLU A 533 10.34 29.04 9.37
N GLU A 534 10.49 30.34 9.17
CA GLU A 534 10.32 30.95 7.84
C GLU A 534 11.44 30.51 6.89
N PHE A 535 12.69 30.49 7.37
CA PHE A 535 13.81 29.98 6.60
C PHE A 535 13.64 28.50 6.27
N PHE A 536 13.25 27.68 7.26
CA PHE A 536 13.02 26.26 7.05
C PHE A 536 11.92 26.00 6.03
N ASN A 537 10.80 26.73 6.09
CA ASN A 537 9.70 26.58 5.14
C ASN A 537 10.12 26.95 3.71
N ARG A 538 10.87 28.05 3.52
CA ARG A 538 11.43 28.42 2.21
C ARG A 538 12.38 27.34 1.69
N MET A 539 13.23 26.79 2.57
CA MET A 539 14.15 25.72 2.22
C MET A 539 13.40 24.44 1.85
N LEU A 540 12.41 24.04 2.65
CA LEU A 540 11.59 22.85 2.44
C LEU A 540 10.94 22.85 1.04
N VAL A 541 10.32 23.97 0.63
CA VAL A 541 9.72 24.10 -0.70
C VAL A 541 10.76 23.87 -1.80
N LYS A 542 11.94 24.48 -1.70
CA LYS A 542 13.02 24.25 -2.67
C LYS A 542 13.49 22.79 -2.69
N LEU A 543 13.63 22.16 -1.53
CA LEU A 543 14.06 20.75 -1.43
C LEU A 543 13.00 19.80 -2.02
N GLN A 544 11.71 20.07 -1.79
CA GLN A 544 10.61 19.29 -2.36
C GLN A 544 10.56 19.44 -3.87
N ASN A 545 10.63 20.67 -4.40
CA ASN A 545 10.69 20.89 -5.84
C ASN A 545 11.90 20.19 -6.46
N PHE A 546 13.09 20.30 -5.84
CA PHE A 546 14.27 19.60 -6.33
C PHE A 546 14.08 18.07 -6.37
N PHE A 547 13.41 17.50 -5.37
CA PHE A 547 13.12 16.08 -5.35
C PHE A 547 12.17 15.68 -6.50
N THR A 548 11.08 16.42 -6.66
CA THR A 548 10.04 16.20 -7.68
C THR A 548 10.60 16.38 -9.09
N ASP A 549 11.41 17.43 -9.31
CA ASP A 549 11.87 17.81 -10.65
C ASP A 549 13.06 16.97 -11.13
N TYR A 550 13.89 16.45 -10.21
CA TYR A 550 15.16 15.79 -10.58
C TYR A 550 15.33 14.37 -10.01
N ILE A 551 15.09 14.16 -8.71
CA ILE A 551 15.39 12.86 -8.07
C ILE A 551 14.33 11.82 -8.40
N ALA A 552 13.04 12.15 -8.23
CA ALA A 552 11.94 11.23 -8.45
C ALA A 552 11.86 10.73 -9.91
N PRO A 553 11.96 11.59 -10.95
CA PRO A 553 12.00 11.15 -12.33
C PRO A 553 13.16 10.17 -12.59
N PHE A 554 14.35 10.48 -12.09
CA PHE A 554 15.53 9.63 -12.27
C PHE A 554 15.37 8.26 -11.60
N LEU A 555 14.84 8.22 -10.37
CA LEU A 555 14.55 6.96 -9.69
C LEU A 555 13.54 6.10 -10.45
N LEU A 556 12.50 6.74 -10.98
CA LEU A 556 11.47 6.06 -11.76
C LEU A 556 12.01 5.61 -13.14
N GLU A 557 12.99 6.31 -13.72
CA GLU A 557 13.64 5.92 -14.98
C GLU A 557 14.63 4.75 -14.80
N ILE A 558 15.52 4.79 -13.80
CA ILE A 558 16.53 3.75 -13.56
C ILE A 558 15.90 2.38 -13.32
N VAL A 559 14.82 2.32 -12.56
CA VAL A 559 14.11 1.05 -12.29
C VAL A 559 13.66 0.36 -13.59
N SER A 560 13.45 1.12 -14.68
CA SER A 560 13.10 0.56 -16.00
C SER A 560 14.25 -0.19 -16.66
N LYS A 561 15.51 0.21 -16.39
CA LYS A 561 16.71 -0.33 -17.05
C LYS A 561 17.22 -1.61 -16.39
N GLU A 562 16.85 -1.87 -15.14
CA GLU A 562 17.20 -3.12 -14.43
C GLU A 562 16.25 -4.29 -14.73
N ASN A 563 15.14 -4.04 -15.43
CA ASN A 563 14.15 -5.05 -15.85
C ASN A 563 14.25 -5.43 -17.36
N LEU A 564 15.38 -5.13 -18.01
CA LEU A 564 15.67 -5.48 -19.41
C LEU A 564 16.80 -6.50 -19.53
#